data_AF-A0A1D1XLU1-F1
#
_entry.id   AF-A0A1D1XLU1-F1
#
_cell.length_a   1.000
_cell.length_b   1.000
_cell.length_c   1.000
_cell.angle_alpha   90.00
_cell.angle_beta   90.00
_cell.angle_gamma   90.00
#
_symmetry.space_group_name_H-M   'P 1'
#
loop_
_entity.id
_entity.type
_entity.pdbx_description
1 polymer ?
#
loop_
_entity_poly.entity_id
_entity_poly.type
_entity_poly.pdbx_seq_one_letter_code
_entity_poly.pdbx_strand_id
1 'polypeptide(L)'
;MMIKLLLAVTLISILLSFANSENWLVTVGLKGNDFNPIAFDVNTGDNVTFSFVGGSHDVIQSDDFGKCVQSTAVGAFSSNVNTGSAAAPPKVVWTLAKVGQVNYYCSVGDHCAKSAMYAKINVLAAGTALTTLGVKDTAAPAPPGPPAQPPTPADDLPNVQPAKTTSAAPSASGSGPANPTPISASGSVRTVKIDNHLSVTIALLLLACYFL
;
A
#
# COMPACT_ATOMS: atom_id res chain seq x y z
N MET A 1 -12.67 -30.28 32.89
CA MET A 1 -11.66 -29.58 32.08
C MET A 1 -12.02 -29.51 30.59
N MET A 2 -12.37 -30.63 29.94
CA MET A 2 -12.66 -30.76 28.48
C MET A 2 -13.39 -29.58 27.79
N ILE A 3 -14.44 -29.01 28.39
CA ILE A 3 -15.19 -27.88 27.79
C ILE A 3 -14.31 -26.64 27.56
N LYS A 4 -13.37 -26.34 28.46
CA LYS A 4 -12.41 -25.22 28.28
C LYS A 4 -11.43 -25.50 27.13
N LEU A 5 -11.01 -26.76 26.98
CA LEU A 5 -10.12 -27.18 25.89
C LEU A 5 -10.82 -27.09 24.52
N LEU A 6 -12.09 -27.53 24.42
CA LEU A 6 -12.88 -27.35 23.21
C LEU A 6 -13.01 -25.86 22.83
N LEU A 7 -13.38 -25.00 23.78
CA LEU A 7 -13.50 -23.55 23.54
C LEU A 7 -12.19 -22.93 23.06
N ALA A 8 -11.05 -23.27 23.69
CA ALA A 8 -9.74 -22.79 23.28
C ALA A 8 -9.37 -23.24 21.85
N VAL A 9 -9.59 -24.52 21.51
CA VAL A 9 -9.33 -25.05 20.18
C VAL A 9 -10.22 -24.37 19.13
N THR A 10 -11.52 -24.21 19.38
CA THR A 10 -12.42 -23.52 18.43
C THR A 10 -12.04 -22.05 18.22
N LEU A 11 -11.60 -21.34 19.27
CA LEU A 11 -11.15 -19.96 19.14
C LEU A 11 -9.87 -19.86 18.31
N ILE A 12 -8.89 -20.74 18.55
CA ILE A 12 -7.62 -20.78 17.80
C ILE A 12 -7.89 -21.11 16.31
N SER A 13 -8.77 -22.07 16.01
CA SER A 13 -9.14 -22.39 14.62
C SER A 13 -9.80 -21.21 13.88
N ILE A 14 -10.51 -20.32 14.58
CA ILE A 14 -11.05 -19.09 13.98
C ILE A 14 -9.91 -18.12 13.66
N LEU A 15 -8.95 -17.92 14.57
CA LEU A 15 -7.83 -16.99 14.38
C LEU A 15 -6.84 -17.42 13.28
N LEU A 16 -6.74 -18.71 12.95
CA LEU A 16 -5.93 -19.21 11.82
C LEU A 16 -6.62 -19.06 10.45
N SER A 17 -7.74 -18.34 10.37
CA SER A 17 -8.31 -17.87 9.10
C SER A 17 -7.46 -16.73 8.52
N PHE A 18 -6.22 -17.04 8.13
CA PHE A 18 -5.33 -16.10 7.47
C PHE A 18 -5.99 -15.61 6.17
N ALA A 19 -6.43 -14.35 6.18
CA ALA A 19 -6.89 -13.67 4.98
C ALA A 19 -5.69 -13.50 4.05
N ASN A 20 -5.55 -14.42 3.09
CA ASN A 20 -4.58 -14.34 2.01
C ASN A 20 -5.04 -13.23 1.06
N SER A 21 -4.80 -11.98 1.46
CA SER A 21 -5.05 -10.78 0.67
C SER A 21 -4.05 -10.76 -0.49
N GLU A 22 -4.50 -11.20 -1.67
CA GLU A 22 -3.64 -11.21 -2.85
C GLU A 22 -3.66 -9.85 -3.54
N ASN A 23 -2.58 -9.52 -4.25
CA ASN A 23 -2.38 -8.22 -4.87
C ASN A 23 -2.47 -8.35 -6.38
N TRP A 24 -3.38 -7.59 -6.98
CA TRP A 24 -3.69 -7.58 -8.40
C TRP A 24 -3.28 -6.25 -9.04
N LEU A 25 -2.91 -6.28 -10.31
CA LEU A 25 -2.46 -5.11 -11.05
C LEU A 25 -3.47 -4.76 -12.15
N VAL A 26 -3.92 -3.50 -12.13
CA VAL A 26 -4.57 -2.85 -13.27
C VAL A 26 -3.64 -1.75 -13.77
N THR A 27 -3.12 -1.92 -14.97
CA THR A 27 -2.37 -0.86 -15.66
C THR A 27 -3.36 0.17 -16.21
N VAL A 28 -3.09 1.45 -15.97
CA VAL A 28 -3.93 2.58 -16.40
C VAL A 28 -3.17 3.45 -17.38
N GLY A 29 -3.75 3.68 -18.57
CA GLY A 29 -3.18 4.56 -19.59
C GLY A 29 -2.01 3.96 -20.39
N LEU A 30 -2.02 2.64 -20.63
CA LEU A 30 -1.00 1.95 -21.43
C LEU A 30 -1.15 2.18 -22.94
N LYS A 31 -2.39 2.40 -23.40
CA LYS A 31 -2.77 2.58 -24.81
C LYS A 31 -3.63 3.84 -25.01
N GLY A 32 -3.56 4.78 -24.07
CA GLY A 32 -4.35 6.02 -24.08
C GLY A 32 -5.40 6.00 -22.98
N ASN A 33 -6.67 5.83 -23.34
CA ASN A 33 -7.79 5.87 -22.39
C ASN A 33 -8.24 4.45 -22.01
N ASP A 34 -7.34 3.67 -21.41
CA ASP A 34 -7.54 2.24 -21.12
C ASP A 34 -7.25 1.83 -19.67
N PHE A 35 -8.01 0.83 -19.21
CA PHE A 35 -7.71 0.00 -18.06
C PHE A 35 -7.35 -1.41 -18.56
N ASN A 36 -6.27 -2.01 -18.04
CA ASN A 36 -5.87 -3.36 -18.42
C ASN A 36 -5.47 -4.19 -17.19
N PRO A 37 -6.19 -5.28 -16.87
CA PRO A 37 -7.33 -5.87 -17.58
C PRO A 37 -8.66 -5.11 -17.39
N ILE A 38 -9.56 -5.19 -18.37
CA ILE A 38 -10.91 -4.58 -18.30
C ILE A 38 -11.93 -5.39 -17.46
N ALA A 39 -11.67 -6.68 -17.23
CA ALA A 39 -12.53 -7.60 -16.49
C ALA A 39 -11.69 -8.74 -15.90
N PHE A 40 -11.86 -9.03 -14.62
CA PHE A 40 -11.24 -10.16 -13.93
C PHE A 40 -11.97 -10.51 -12.62
N ASP A 41 -11.73 -11.71 -12.10
CA ASP A 41 -12.18 -12.18 -10.79
C ASP A 41 -11.11 -11.88 -9.73
N VAL A 42 -11.54 -11.56 -8.50
CA VAL A 42 -10.70 -11.50 -7.29
C VAL A 42 -11.44 -12.11 -6.11
N ASN A 43 -10.76 -12.37 -5.00
CA ASN A 43 -11.39 -12.78 -3.75
C ASN A 43 -11.69 -11.58 -2.83
N THR A 44 -12.72 -11.69 -1.99
CA THR A 44 -13.02 -10.70 -0.95
C THR A 44 -11.86 -10.63 0.05
N GLY A 45 -11.29 -9.44 0.22
CA GLY A 45 -10.07 -9.20 1.02
C GLY A 45 -8.81 -8.96 0.17
N ASP A 46 -8.85 -9.21 -1.13
CA ASP A 46 -7.76 -8.87 -2.05
C ASP A 46 -7.58 -7.36 -2.25
N ASN A 47 -6.41 -6.96 -2.71
CA ASN A 47 -6.10 -5.60 -3.14
C ASN A 47 -5.96 -5.51 -4.67
N VAL A 48 -6.50 -4.45 -5.26
CA VAL A 48 -6.22 -4.06 -6.64
C VAL A 48 -5.39 -2.78 -6.63
N THR A 49 -4.17 -2.88 -7.15
CA THR A 49 -3.27 -1.77 -7.44
C THR A 49 -3.55 -1.22 -8.83
N PHE A 50 -3.97 0.04 -8.91
CA PHE A 50 -4.05 0.81 -10.14
C PHE A 50 -2.73 1.53 -10.37
N SER A 51 -2.04 1.19 -11.47
CA SER A 51 -0.70 1.68 -11.81
C SER A 51 -0.75 2.58 -13.04
N PHE A 52 -0.58 3.88 -12.85
CA PHE A 52 -0.79 4.91 -13.87
C PHE A 52 0.49 5.11 -14.71
N VAL A 53 0.53 4.54 -15.92
CA VAL A 53 1.73 4.51 -16.77
C VAL A 53 1.75 5.59 -17.85
N GLY A 54 0.62 6.21 -18.15
CA GLY A 54 0.48 7.29 -19.13
C GLY A 54 -0.71 8.20 -18.84
N GLY A 55 -0.84 9.26 -19.64
CA GLY A 55 -1.97 10.20 -19.62
C GLY A 55 -2.23 10.86 -18.25
N SER A 56 -3.49 11.20 -18.01
CA SER A 56 -3.98 11.65 -16.70
C SER A 56 -5.35 11.02 -16.46
N HIS A 57 -5.45 10.20 -15.41
CA HIS A 57 -6.61 9.35 -15.17
C HIS A 57 -6.89 9.20 -13.67
N ASP A 58 -8.12 8.85 -13.35
CA ASP A 58 -8.60 8.46 -12.04
C ASP A 58 -9.31 7.10 -12.12
N VAL A 59 -9.75 6.61 -10.95
CA VAL A 59 -10.55 5.40 -10.79
C VAL A 59 -11.69 5.74 -9.86
N ILE A 60 -12.88 5.84 -10.43
CA ILE A 60 -14.14 6.16 -9.73
C ILE A 60 -15.04 4.92 -9.79
N GLN A 61 -15.49 4.44 -8.63
CA GLN A 61 -16.50 3.37 -8.55
C GLN A 61 -17.81 3.85 -9.18
N SER A 62 -18.48 2.98 -9.94
CA SER A 62 -19.81 3.20 -10.53
C SER A 62 -20.79 2.14 -10.04
N ASP A 63 -22.06 2.52 -9.85
CA ASP A 63 -23.14 1.56 -9.67
C ASP A 63 -23.42 0.84 -11.00
N ASP A 64 -23.47 1.58 -12.11
CA ASP A 64 -23.77 1.05 -13.45
C ASP A 64 -22.53 0.92 -14.36
N PHE A 65 -22.39 -0.22 -15.04
CA PHE A 65 -21.29 -0.44 -15.99
C PHE A 65 -21.43 0.46 -17.23
N GLY A 66 -20.39 1.24 -17.54
CA GLY A 66 -20.33 2.09 -18.73
C GLY A 66 -21.26 3.32 -18.74
N LYS A 67 -21.83 3.72 -17.59
CA LYS A 67 -22.68 4.93 -17.50
C LYS A 67 -21.96 6.20 -17.07
N CYS A 68 -20.71 6.09 -16.59
CA CYS A 68 -19.88 7.22 -16.15
C CYS A 68 -20.50 8.03 -14.99
N VAL A 69 -21.28 7.38 -14.13
CA VAL A 69 -21.92 7.96 -12.93
C VAL A 69 -21.22 7.41 -11.70
N GLN A 70 -20.84 8.27 -10.75
CA GLN A 70 -20.21 7.83 -9.51
C GLN A 70 -21.21 7.05 -8.65
N SER A 71 -20.75 5.95 -8.05
CA SER A 71 -21.52 5.10 -7.16
C SER A 71 -22.05 5.89 -5.95
N THR A 72 -23.32 5.66 -5.65
CA THR A 72 -24.05 6.27 -4.53
C THR A 72 -23.79 5.59 -3.19
N ALA A 73 -23.01 4.50 -3.19
CA ALA A 73 -22.71 3.74 -1.98
C ALA A 73 -21.84 4.53 -0.98
N VAL A 74 -22.18 4.44 0.31
CA VAL A 74 -21.37 5.03 1.39
C VAL A 74 -20.00 4.37 1.41
N GLY A 75 -18.95 5.16 1.21
CA GLY A 75 -17.57 4.66 1.08
C GLY A 75 -17.23 4.09 -0.30
N ALA A 76 -18.00 4.44 -1.34
CA ALA A 76 -17.63 4.16 -2.73
C ALA A 76 -16.22 4.66 -3.05
N PHE A 77 -15.43 3.85 -3.75
CA PHE A 77 -14.04 4.17 -4.04
C PHE A 77 -13.89 5.31 -5.05
N SER A 78 -12.95 6.20 -4.79
CA SER A 78 -12.57 7.32 -5.66
C SER A 78 -11.09 7.61 -5.45
N SER A 79 -10.29 7.54 -6.50
CA SER A 79 -8.94 8.11 -6.48
C SER A 79 -8.98 9.61 -6.78
N ASN A 80 -7.87 10.31 -6.52
CA ASN A 80 -7.57 11.56 -7.20
C ASN A 80 -7.22 11.28 -8.68
N VAL A 81 -7.18 12.32 -9.52
CA VAL A 81 -6.56 12.24 -10.85
C VAL A 81 -5.04 12.12 -10.68
N ASN A 82 -4.45 11.11 -11.31
CA ASN A 82 -3.01 10.84 -11.33
C ASN A 82 -2.49 11.05 -12.76
N THR A 83 -1.41 11.81 -12.92
CA THR A 83 -0.67 11.90 -14.18
C THR A 83 0.29 10.72 -14.28
N GLY A 84 0.10 9.87 -15.29
CA GLY A 84 0.84 8.61 -15.41
C GLY A 84 2.28 8.79 -15.89
N SER A 85 3.14 7.85 -15.50
CA SER A 85 4.56 7.83 -15.88
C SER A 85 5.05 6.40 -16.02
N ALA A 86 5.51 6.00 -17.20
CA ALA A 86 5.99 4.64 -17.45
C ALA A 86 7.27 4.29 -16.67
N ALA A 87 8.08 5.28 -16.30
CA ALA A 87 9.34 5.10 -15.57
C ALA A 87 9.15 5.06 -14.04
N ALA A 88 8.12 5.72 -13.52
CA ALA A 88 7.77 5.74 -12.10
C ALA A 88 6.25 5.90 -11.94
N PRO A 89 5.45 4.85 -12.16
CA PRO A 89 4.00 4.94 -12.15
C PRO A 89 3.47 5.32 -10.76
N PRO A 90 2.63 6.36 -10.62
CA PRO A 90 1.79 6.50 -9.45
C PRO A 90 0.98 5.22 -9.24
N LYS A 91 0.83 4.80 -7.98
CA LYS A 91 0.04 3.64 -7.58
C LYS A 91 -1.05 4.06 -6.59
N VAL A 92 -2.28 3.60 -6.81
CA VAL A 92 -3.39 3.71 -5.86
C VAL A 92 -3.93 2.31 -5.60
N VAL A 93 -4.21 1.96 -4.34
CA VAL A 93 -4.64 0.61 -3.94
C VAL A 93 -6.07 0.64 -3.42
N TRP A 94 -6.87 -0.34 -3.84
CA TRP A 94 -8.24 -0.58 -3.38
C TRP A 94 -8.36 -1.98 -2.79
N THR A 95 -8.76 -2.11 -1.53
CA THR A 95 -9.09 -3.41 -0.91
C THR A 95 -10.56 -3.77 -1.15
N LEU A 96 -10.84 -4.94 -1.72
CA LEU A 96 -12.18 -5.35 -2.15
C LEU A 96 -12.93 -6.06 -1.01
N ALA A 97 -13.63 -5.28 -0.20
CA ALA A 97 -14.24 -5.73 1.06
C ALA A 97 -15.66 -6.34 0.96
N LYS A 98 -16.23 -6.51 -0.25
CA LYS A 98 -17.60 -7.03 -0.46
C LYS A 98 -17.68 -7.89 -1.72
N VAL A 99 -18.35 -9.04 -1.62
CA VAL A 99 -18.72 -9.92 -2.74
C VAL A 99 -19.68 -9.19 -3.70
N GLY A 100 -19.48 -9.36 -5.01
CA GLY A 100 -20.32 -8.81 -6.07
C GLY A 100 -19.51 -8.26 -7.26
N GLN A 101 -20.20 -7.90 -8.36
CA GLN A 101 -19.56 -7.16 -9.44
C GLN A 101 -19.39 -5.69 -9.03
N VAL A 102 -18.17 -5.18 -9.14
CA VAL A 102 -17.81 -3.78 -8.89
C VAL A 102 -17.44 -3.15 -10.23
N ASN A 103 -18.11 -2.06 -10.60
CA ASN A 103 -17.83 -1.31 -11.83
C ASN A 103 -16.97 -0.08 -11.49
N TYR A 104 -16.09 0.34 -12.40
CA TYR A 104 -15.33 1.58 -12.25
C TYR A 104 -15.01 2.24 -13.58
N TYR A 105 -14.71 3.54 -13.56
CA TYR A 105 -14.45 4.36 -14.75
C TYR A 105 -13.46 5.49 -14.47
N CYS A 106 -12.99 6.13 -15.55
CA CYS A 106 -12.21 7.37 -15.50
C CYS A 106 -13.13 8.58 -15.76
N SER A 107 -13.20 9.53 -14.81
CA SER A 107 -14.05 10.73 -14.90
C SER A 107 -13.41 11.90 -15.64
N VAL A 108 -12.12 11.78 -15.99
CA VAL A 108 -11.38 12.83 -16.71
C VAL A 108 -12.00 13.08 -18.09
N GLY A 109 -12.77 14.17 -18.19
CA GLY A 109 -13.38 14.65 -19.43
C GLY A 109 -14.23 13.57 -20.13
N ASP A 110 -13.88 13.27 -21.37
CA ASP A 110 -14.59 12.32 -22.23
C ASP A 110 -14.10 10.87 -22.13
N HIS A 111 -13.14 10.56 -21.25
CA HIS A 111 -12.47 9.25 -21.23
C HIS A 111 -13.45 8.08 -21.08
N CYS A 112 -14.36 8.13 -20.11
CA CYS A 112 -15.42 7.12 -20.00
C CYS A 112 -16.47 7.25 -21.11
N ALA A 113 -17.01 8.45 -21.34
CA ALA A 113 -18.22 8.63 -22.16
C ALA A 113 -18.01 8.48 -23.68
N LYS A 114 -16.81 8.75 -24.20
CA LYS A 114 -16.47 8.65 -25.63
C LYS A 114 -15.33 7.68 -25.93
N SER A 115 -14.38 7.50 -25.02
CA SER A 115 -13.28 6.52 -25.20
C SER A 115 -13.55 5.15 -24.54
N ALA A 116 -14.72 4.97 -23.92
CA ALA A 116 -15.11 3.73 -23.23
C ALA A 116 -14.15 3.30 -22.10
N MET A 117 -13.50 4.26 -21.43
CA MET A 117 -12.59 4.01 -20.30
C MET A 117 -13.36 3.66 -19.02
N TYR A 118 -13.88 2.43 -19.01
CA TYR A 118 -14.54 1.80 -17.88
C TYR A 118 -14.22 0.29 -17.86
N ALA A 119 -14.24 -0.29 -16.67
CA ALA A 119 -13.87 -1.67 -16.43
C ALA A 119 -14.62 -2.22 -15.20
N LYS A 120 -14.43 -3.51 -14.91
CA LYS A 120 -15.12 -4.19 -13.80
C LYS A 120 -14.25 -5.24 -13.13
N ILE A 121 -14.55 -5.50 -11.86
CA ILE A 121 -13.99 -6.57 -11.04
C ILE A 121 -15.17 -7.43 -10.56
N ASN A 122 -15.02 -8.75 -10.61
CA ASN A 122 -15.97 -9.68 -10.03
C ASN A 122 -15.40 -10.20 -8.70
N VAL A 123 -15.90 -9.67 -7.58
CA VAL A 123 -15.41 -10.03 -6.25
C VAL A 123 -16.14 -11.28 -5.76
N LEU A 124 -15.43 -12.40 -5.69
CA LEU A 124 -15.91 -13.68 -5.16
C LEU A 124 -15.72 -13.76 -3.65
N ALA A 125 -16.33 -14.76 -3.00
CA ALA A 125 -16.05 -15.04 -1.59
C ALA A 125 -14.57 -15.44 -1.39
N ALA A 126 -14.01 -15.22 -0.20
CA ALA A 126 -12.64 -15.59 0.12
C ALA A 126 -12.38 -17.09 -0.12
N GLY A 127 -11.26 -17.43 -0.78
CA GLY A 127 -10.91 -18.82 -1.12
C GLY A 127 -11.70 -19.45 -2.27
N THR A 128 -12.57 -18.71 -2.96
CA THR A 128 -13.26 -19.20 -4.17
C THR A 128 -12.27 -19.27 -5.33
N ALA A 129 -12.24 -20.39 -6.06
CA ALA A 129 -11.43 -20.52 -7.27
C ALA A 129 -11.86 -19.50 -8.34
N LEU A 130 -10.87 -18.85 -8.95
CA LEU A 130 -11.06 -17.77 -9.92
C LEU A 130 -11.23 -18.35 -11.34
N THR A 131 -12.14 -17.78 -12.13
CA THR A 131 -12.44 -18.22 -13.51
C THR A 131 -11.83 -17.30 -14.56
N THR A 132 -11.80 -15.99 -14.28
CA THR A 132 -11.22 -14.95 -15.15
C THR A 132 -10.00 -14.36 -14.46
N LEU A 133 -8.80 -14.80 -14.85
CA LEU A 133 -7.56 -14.39 -14.18
C LEU A 133 -7.18 -12.94 -14.50
N GLY A 134 -6.94 -12.13 -13.46
CA GLY A 134 -6.27 -10.83 -13.58
C GLY A 134 -4.74 -10.96 -13.66
N VAL A 135 -4.06 -9.81 -13.72
CA VAL A 135 -2.59 -9.74 -13.58
C VAL A 135 -2.24 -9.63 -12.10
N LYS A 136 -1.25 -10.37 -11.60
CA LYS A 136 -0.74 -10.20 -10.23
C LYS A 136 0.13 -8.95 -10.14
N ASP A 137 -0.07 -8.12 -9.11
CA ASP A 137 0.92 -7.12 -8.72
C ASP A 137 2.01 -7.85 -7.92
N THR A 138 2.88 -8.57 -8.65
CA THR A 138 4.08 -9.16 -8.06
C THR A 138 4.87 -8.03 -7.41
N ALA A 139 4.95 -8.04 -6.08
CA ALA A 139 5.68 -7.02 -5.34
C ALA A 139 7.06 -6.82 -5.97
N ALA A 140 7.45 -5.56 -6.18
CA ALA A 140 8.74 -5.23 -6.75
C ALA A 140 9.83 -6.00 -5.99
N PRO A 141 10.83 -6.59 -6.67
CA PRO A 141 11.90 -7.32 -6.01
C PRO A 141 12.43 -6.51 -4.83
N ALA A 142 12.51 -7.13 -3.66
CA ALA A 142 12.97 -6.46 -2.44
C ALA A 142 14.25 -5.68 -2.77
N PRO A 143 14.37 -4.39 -2.37
CA PRO A 143 15.50 -3.55 -2.75
C PRO A 143 16.80 -4.31 -2.52
N PRO A 144 17.75 -4.32 -3.49
CA PRO A 144 18.99 -5.06 -3.35
C PRO A 144 19.59 -4.79 -1.98
N GLY A 145 19.78 -5.86 -1.20
CA GLY A 145 20.23 -5.75 0.19
C GLY A 145 21.48 -4.86 0.23
N PRO A 146 21.62 -3.97 1.23
CA PRO A 146 22.65 -2.95 1.25
C PRO A 146 24.00 -3.59 0.91
N PRO A 147 24.73 -3.06 -0.10
CA PRO A 147 25.83 -3.76 -0.74
C PRO A 147 26.81 -4.23 0.33
N ALA A 148 27.14 -5.52 0.28
CA ALA A 148 27.82 -6.24 1.35
C ALA A 148 28.95 -5.39 1.92
N GLN A 149 28.79 -4.95 3.18
CA GLN A 149 29.68 -3.97 3.79
C GLN A 149 31.12 -4.46 3.62
N PRO A 150 32.03 -3.64 3.04
CA PRO A 150 33.42 -4.05 2.88
C PRO A 150 33.95 -4.59 4.21
N PRO A 151 34.75 -5.67 4.20
CA PRO A 151 35.37 -6.15 5.42
C PRO A 151 36.11 -4.97 6.06
N THR A 152 35.85 -4.73 7.34
CA THR A 152 36.49 -3.65 8.09
C THR A 152 37.99 -3.73 7.88
N PRO A 153 38.64 -2.67 7.33
CA PRO A 153 40.07 -2.67 7.16
C PRO A 153 40.75 -3.03 8.47
N ALA A 154 41.76 -3.90 8.41
CA ALA A 154 42.58 -4.17 9.59
C ALA A 154 43.29 -2.87 10.01
N ASP A 155 43.14 -2.48 11.27
CA ASP A 155 43.88 -1.37 11.88
C ASP A 155 45.36 -1.76 12.04
N ASP A 156 46.09 -1.72 10.93
CA ASP A 156 47.50 -2.09 10.83
C ASP A 156 48.33 -0.97 10.16
N LEU A 157 48.00 0.28 10.52
CA LEU A 157 48.75 1.49 10.16
C LEU A 157 49.35 2.13 11.42
N PRO A 158 50.65 2.50 11.43
CA PRO A 158 51.27 3.15 12.57
C PRO A 158 50.62 4.49 12.93
N ASN A 159 50.51 4.77 14.23
CA ASN A 159 50.05 6.06 14.76
C ASN A 159 51.04 7.20 14.46
N VAL A 160 50.88 7.85 13.30
CA VAL A 160 51.63 9.05 12.92
C VAL A 160 50.75 10.29 13.10
N GLN A 161 50.78 10.85 14.32
CA GLN A 161 50.00 12.02 14.72
C GLN A 161 50.31 13.26 13.83
N PRO A 162 49.35 13.78 13.02
CA PRO A 162 49.59 14.95 12.18
C PRO A 162 49.72 16.25 12.99
N ALA A 163 50.47 17.22 12.47
CA ALA A 163 50.69 18.50 13.13
C ALA A 163 49.44 19.40 13.14
N LYS A 164 49.22 20.09 14.27
CA LYS A 164 48.10 21.01 14.51
C LYS A 164 48.20 22.26 13.63
N THR A 165 47.37 22.35 12.59
CA THR A 165 47.24 23.54 11.74
C THR A 165 45.97 24.34 12.07
N THR A 166 46.08 25.66 12.10
CA THR A 166 44.98 26.58 12.42
C THR A 166 44.64 27.44 11.20
N SER A 167 43.41 27.33 10.70
CA SER A 167 42.86 28.19 9.64
C SER A 167 41.46 28.70 10.02
N ALA A 168 41.13 29.91 9.57
CA ALA A 168 40.00 30.68 10.09
C ALA A 168 38.67 30.42 9.38
N ALA A 169 37.57 30.73 10.07
CA ALA A 169 36.21 30.69 9.52
C ALA A 169 35.80 32.05 8.90
N PRO A 170 35.16 32.07 7.71
CA PRO A 170 34.47 33.26 7.21
C PRO A 170 33.07 33.36 7.82
N SER A 171 32.69 34.54 8.31
CA SER A 171 31.33 34.85 8.76
C SER A 171 30.50 35.46 7.63
N ALA A 172 29.20 35.14 7.57
CA ALA A 172 28.23 35.85 6.73
C ALA A 172 27.02 36.24 7.59
N SER A 173 26.76 37.54 7.72
CA SER A 173 25.61 38.06 8.47
C SER A 173 24.41 38.29 7.55
N GLY A 174 23.21 37.96 8.02
CA GLY A 174 21.94 38.36 7.43
C GLY A 174 20.94 38.66 8.54
N SER A 175 20.38 39.87 8.56
CA SER A 175 19.50 40.33 9.65
C SER A 175 18.27 41.03 9.09
N GLY A 176 17.08 40.61 9.53
CA GLY A 176 15.77 41.18 9.18
C GLY A 176 14.69 40.68 10.17
N PRO A 177 13.66 41.47 10.54
CA PRO A 177 13.02 41.32 11.85
C PRO A 177 11.63 40.64 11.93
N ALA A 178 11.20 40.45 13.19
CA ALA A 178 9.94 39.95 13.77
C ALA A 178 8.60 40.23 13.04
N ASN A 179 7.60 39.31 13.02
CA ASN A 179 6.75 38.72 14.10
C ASN A 179 5.60 39.70 14.55
N PRO A 180 4.33 39.28 14.80
CA PRO A 180 3.96 38.22 15.76
C PRO A 180 2.85 37.20 15.41
N THR A 181 2.91 36.11 16.20
CA THR A 181 1.96 35.03 16.57
C THR A 181 0.70 35.52 17.33
N PRO A 182 -0.24 34.68 17.89
CA PRO A 182 -0.29 33.21 18.13
C PRO A 182 -1.59 32.54 17.55
N ILE A 183 -2.15 31.37 17.94
CA ILE A 183 -2.04 30.43 19.10
C ILE A 183 -2.47 28.99 18.73
N SER A 184 -1.79 27.96 19.31
CA SER A 184 -2.27 26.58 19.64
C SER A 184 -2.89 25.66 18.54
N ALA A 185 -2.92 24.33 18.65
CA ALA A 185 -2.44 23.38 19.67
C ALA A 185 -1.75 22.17 18.98
N SER A 186 -0.58 21.72 19.45
CA SER A 186 -0.38 20.54 20.30
C SER A 186 -0.96 19.20 19.77
N GLY A 187 -0.08 18.28 19.38
CA GLY A 187 -0.44 16.95 18.87
C GLY A 187 0.77 16.03 18.63
N SER A 188 1.50 15.65 19.69
CA SER A 188 2.66 14.76 19.57
C SER A 188 2.25 13.31 19.31
N VAL A 189 2.41 12.84 18.08
CA VAL A 189 2.24 11.42 17.73
C VAL A 189 3.62 10.75 17.68
N ARG A 190 3.79 9.69 18.47
CA ARG A 190 5.01 8.89 18.51
C ARG A 190 5.03 7.91 17.34
N THR A 191 6.10 7.91 16.54
CA THR A 191 6.37 6.84 15.57
C THR A 191 6.79 5.58 16.33
N VAL A 192 5.82 4.75 16.72
CA VAL A 192 6.10 3.43 17.31
C VAL A 192 6.57 2.48 16.22
N LYS A 193 7.79 1.96 16.36
CA LYS A 193 8.35 0.92 15.49
C LYS A 193 7.55 -0.37 15.64
N ILE A 194 6.90 -0.83 14.57
CA ILE A 194 5.96 -1.96 14.62
C ILE A 194 6.68 -3.31 14.46
N ASP A 195 7.57 -3.65 15.41
CA ASP A 195 8.17 -4.99 15.51
C ASP A 195 7.21 -6.00 16.21
N ASN A 196 5.89 -5.87 15.99
CA ASN A 196 4.87 -6.41 16.90
C ASN A 196 4.45 -7.87 16.59
N HIS A 197 4.73 -8.40 15.39
CA HIS A 197 4.26 -9.72 14.98
C HIS A 197 4.90 -10.90 15.72
N LEU A 198 6.06 -10.71 16.35
CA LEU A 198 6.78 -11.76 17.07
C LEU A 198 6.44 -11.83 18.58
N SER A 199 5.84 -10.77 19.14
CA SER A 199 5.49 -10.72 20.57
C SER A 199 4.14 -11.41 20.86
N VAL A 200 3.15 -11.22 19.99
CA VAL A 200 1.79 -11.76 20.16
C VAL A 200 1.78 -13.30 20.15
N THR A 201 2.59 -13.93 19.31
CA THR A 201 2.71 -15.40 19.23
C THR A 201 3.32 -15.99 20.50
N ILE A 202 4.36 -15.35 21.07
CA ILE A 202 4.97 -15.77 22.35
C ILE A 202 3.97 -15.59 23.50
N ALA A 203 3.21 -14.48 23.52
CA ALA A 203 2.20 -14.23 24.54
C ALA A 203 1.08 -15.29 24.54
N LEU A 204 0.58 -15.69 23.37
CA LEU A 204 -0.40 -16.78 23.27
C LEU A 204 0.18 -18.14 23.68
N LEU A 205 1.44 -18.42 23.34
CA LEU A 205 2.10 -19.68 23.71
C LEU A 205 2.26 -19.81 25.23
N LEU A 206 2.70 -18.73 25.90
CA LEU A 206 2.80 -18.67 27.36
C LEU A 206 1.42 -18.78 28.03
N LEU A 207 0.38 -18.17 27.45
CA LEU A 207 -0.98 -18.28 27.97
C LEU A 207 -1.54 -19.71 27.82
N ALA A 208 -1.23 -20.42 26.73
CA ALA A 208 -1.58 -21.82 26.55
C ALA A 208 -0.88 -22.72 27.58
N CYS A 209 0.43 -22.50 27.81
CA CYS A 209 1.20 -23.20 28.85
C CYS A 209 0.75 -22.90 30.29
N TYR A 210 -0.03 -21.84 30.52
CA TYR A 210 -0.61 -21.50 31.83
C TYR A 210 -1.95 -22.23 32.11
N PHE A 211 -2.54 -22.89 31.10
CA PHE A 211 -3.81 -23.63 31.22
C PHE A 211 -3.68 -25.14 30.96
N LEU A 212 -2.44 -25.65 30.93
CA LEU A 212 -2.07 -27.06 30.84
C LEU A 212 -1.63 -27.59 32.22
#